data_AF-A0A051TQN9-F1
#
_entry.id   AF-A0A051TQN9-F1
#
_cell.length_a   1.000
_cell.length_b   1.000
_cell.length_c   1.000
_cell.angle_alpha   90.00
_cell.angle_beta   90.00
_cell.angle_gamma   90.00
#
_symmetry.space_group_name_H-M   'P 1'
#
loop_
_entity.id
_entity.type
_entity.pdbx_description
1 polymer ?
#
loop_
_entity_poly.entity_id
_entity_poly.type
_entity_poly.pdbx_seq_one_letter_code
_entity_poly.pdbx_strand_id
1 'polypeptide(L)'
;MVLLDGTSSHPRQLLGNKGYGIEVMRRHNLPVPPAFCITTAVGLRYLADPAATMEVIWDDVLDRMRWLEAQTSRTFGQGPRPLLVSVRSGATQSMPGMMDTILDLGINDDVEHALAATAGQAFARDTRRRFTDMYRRIVGVGHQESVPSDPYAQLRAGIEAVFASWNSPRAVAYRTHYGIDDQHGTAVVVQAMVFGNRGPNSGAGAYFSRNPITGDNEPFGEWLPRGQGDDVVSGSVDVEPIVALHDEQPAVYDELIGAARTLERLDSDIQEIEFTVEDGKLWLLQTRAAERSAQAAVRTALQLRHEGLIDDAETLRRVTPAHVQTLLQPALQPEIRLAAPLLAKGLPACPGVASGKAYADVDEALRAVDRGEQVILVRDHTRPEDVSGMLAAQGIVTEVGGASSHAAVVSRELGRVAVVGCGHGVAAALDGKHITVDGAEGEVREGNLSLSAWSEDDTPELRELADIARRISPLRAHAAGDHVRLDDSSEAAVRAALNSGQADVVSATPLIVMLTALRLTTGSAS
;
A
#
# COMPACT_ATOMS: atom_id res chain seq x y z
N MET A 1 -18.90 6.44 -22.51
CA MET A 1 -17.51 6.53 -21.98
C MET A 1 -17.16 7.95 -21.64
N VAL A 2 -16.17 8.17 -20.77
CA VAL A 2 -15.81 9.50 -20.26
C VAL A 2 -14.35 9.81 -20.62
N LEU A 3 -14.11 10.95 -21.27
CA LEU A 3 -12.76 11.49 -21.41
C LEU A 3 -12.30 11.98 -20.04
N LEU A 4 -11.09 11.57 -19.63
CA LEU A 4 -10.49 12.07 -18.41
C LEU A 4 -9.61 13.24 -18.80
N ASP A 5 -10.21 14.41 -18.99
CA ASP A 5 -9.56 15.63 -19.48
C ASP A 5 -9.58 16.81 -18.51
N GLY A 6 -10.09 16.59 -17.29
CA GLY A 6 -10.21 17.60 -16.25
C GLY A 6 -11.53 18.37 -16.29
N THR A 7 -12.39 18.11 -17.30
CA THR A 7 -13.69 18.80 -17.45
C THR A 7 -14.91 17.99 -17.00
N SER A 8 -14.74 16.69 -16.75
CA SER A 8 -15.82 15.77 -16.38
C SER A 8 -16.25 15.97 -14.92
N SER A 9 -17.54 16.12 -14.66
CA SER A 9 -18.10 16.22 -13.31
C SER A 9 -18.70 14.91 -12.79
N HIS A 10 -18.35 13.77 -13.40
CA HIS A 10 -18.94 12.48 -13.04
C HIS A 10 -18.48 12.00 -11.65
N PRO A 11 -19.35 11.31 -10.90
CA PRO A 11 -19.04 10.86 -9.54
C PRO A 11 -18.04 9.70 -9.52
N ARG A 12 -17.33 9.54 -8.39
CA ARG A 12 -16.35 8.47 -8.15
C ARG A 12 -16.95 7.08 -8.36
N GLN A 13 -18.22 6.88 -8.03
CA GLN A 13 -18.94 5.62 -8.22
C GLN A 13 -19.06 5.22 -9.71
N LEU A 14 -19.08 6.19 -10.62
CA LEU A 14 -19.19 5.95 -12.06
C LEU A 14 -17.82 5.72 -12.71
N LEU A 15 -16.81 6.48 -12.29
CA LEU A 15 -15.46 6.44 -12.86
C LEU A 15 -14.54 5.39 -12.21
N GLY A 16 -14.91 4.90 -11.03
CA GLY A 16 -14.01 4.19 -10.14
C GLY A 16 -12.94 5.09 -9.54
N ASN A 17 -12.15 4.56 -8.60
CA ASN A 17 -11.13 5.35 -7.90
C ASN A 17 -10.04 5.88 -8.84
N LYS A 18 -9.53 5.02 -9.74
CA LYS A 18 -8.46 5.42 -10.68
C LYS A 18 -8.92 6.49 -11.67
N GLY A 19 -10.09 6.27 -12.29
CA GLY A 19 -10.65 7.23 -13.25
C GLY A 19 -10.94 8.58 -12.59
N TYR A 20 -11.52 8.57 -11.39
CA TYR A 20 -11.76 9.78 -10.61
C TYR A 20 -10.46 10.50 -10.23
N GLY A 21 -9.45 9.77 -9.76
CA GLY A 21 -8.15 10.34 -9.39
C GLY A 21 -7.44 11.01 -10.57
N ILE A 22 -7.42 10.37 -11.74
CA ILE A 22 -6.88 10.95 -12.98
C ILE A 22 -7.62 12.23 -13.36
N GLU A 23 -8.95 12.21 -13.30
CA GLU A 23 -9.78 13.36 -13.62
C GLU A 23 -9.54 14.54 -12.67
N VAL A 24 -9.43 14.29 -11.36
CA VAL A 24 -9.06 15.30 -10.37
C VAL A 24 -7.67 15.87 -10.66
N MET A 25 -6.65 15.02 -10.84
CA MET A 25 -5.30 15.47 -11.12
C MET A 25 -5.23 16.35 -12.38
N ARG A 26 -5.92 15.95 -13.47
CA ARG A 26 -5.97 16.74 -14.70
C ARG A 26 -6.71 18.06 -14.56
N ARG A 27 -7.81 18.11 -13.81
CA ARG A 27 -8.54 19.36 -13.51
C ARG A 27 -7.64 20.40 -12.83
N HIS A 28 -6.69 19.93 -12.05
CA HIS A 28 -5.71 20.76 -11.35
C HIS A 28 -4.40 20.95 -12.13
N ASN A 29 -4.39 20.66 -13.44
CA ASN A 29 -3.25 20.82 -14.35
C ASN A 29 -1.99 20.05 -13.91
N LEU A 30 -2.16 18.95 -13.17
CA LEU A 30 -1.04 18.06 -12.84
C LEU A 30 -0.64 17.24 -14.06
N PRO A 31 0.65 16.84 -14.18
CA PRO A 31 1.15 16.18 -15.37
C PRO A 31 0.69 14.72 -15.41
N VAL A 32 -0.47 14.45 -15.98
CA VAL A 32 -1.04 13.10 -16.08
C VAL A 32 -1.10 12.67 -17.55
N PRO A 33 -0.65 11.45 -17.89
CA PRO A 33 -0.81 10.94 -19.26
C PRO A 33 -2.29 10.88 -19.64
N PRO A 34 -2.67 11.30 -20.87
CA PRO A 34 -4.06 11.36 -21.28
C PRO A 34 -4.70 9.97 -21.23
N ALA A 35 -5.96 9.94 -20.79
CA ALA A 35 -6.71 8.71 -20.56
C ALA A 35 -8.20 8.90 -20.82
N PHE A 36 -8.92 7.79 -21.00
CA PHE A 36 -10.37 7.74 -20.94
C PHE A 36 -10.84 6.58 -20.06
N CYS A 37 -12.06 6.71 -19.56
CA CYS A 37 -12.71 5.75 -18.68
C CYS A 37 -13.92 5.11 -19.37
N ILE A 38 -13.92 3.78 -19.39
CA ILE A 38 -15.09 2.95 -19.61
C ILE A 38 -15.73 2.70 -18.24
N THR A 39 -16.87 3.33 -18.00
CA THR A 39 -17.47 3.50 -16.67
C THR A 39 -17.90 2.18 -16.02
N THR A 40 -18.05 2.18 -14.70
CA THR A 40 -18.61 1.06 -13.92
C THR A 40 -19.97 0.57 -14.45
N ALA A 41 -20.82 1.48 -14.93
CA ALA A 41 -22.10 1.14 -15.56
C ALA A 41 -21.96 0.27 -16.82
N VAL A 42 -20.88 0.44 -17.59
CA VAL A 42 -20.55 -0.41 -18.74
C VAL A 42 -19.99 -1.74 -18.26
N GLY A 43 -19.14 -1.72 -17.22
CA GLY A 43 -18.65 -2.94 -16.59
C GLY A 43 -19.79 -3.83 -16.08
N LEU A 44 -20.81 -3.26 -15.44
CA LEU A 44 -21.99 -4.00 -14.99
C LEU A 44 -22.77 -4.62 -16.17
N ARG A 45 -22.96 -3.86 -17.26
CA ARG A 45 -23.58 -4.39 -18.49
C ARG A 45 -22.77 -5.52 -19.10
N TYR A 46 -21.44 -5.40 -19.11
CA TYR A 46 -20.54 -6.42 -19.60
C TYR A 46 -20.67 -7.73 -18.80
N LEU A 47 -20.79 -7.65 -17.47
CA LEU A 47 -20.96 -8.85 -16.64
C LEU A 47 -22.28 -9.59 -16.92
N ALA A 48 -23.30 -8.89 -17.43
CA ALA A 48 -24.57 -9.50 -17.81
C ALA A 48 -24.56 -10.07 -19.25
N ASP A 49 -23.97 -9.34 -20.20
CA ASP A 49 -23.86 -9.74 -21.61
C ASP A 49 -22.55 -9.21 -22.21
N PRO A 50 -21.44 -9.98 -22.14
CA PRO A 50 -20.12 -9.54 -22.58
C PRO A 50 -20.08 -9.16 -24.06
N ALA A 51 -20.58 -10.05 -24.94
CA ALA A 51 -20.48 -9.89 -26.38
C ALA A 51 -21.32 -8.70 -26.86
N ALA A 52 -22.58 -8.61 -26.44
CA ALA A 52 -23.44 -7.50 -26.86
C ALA A 52 -22.94 -6.16 -26.31
N THR A 53 -22.41 -6.14 -25.08
CA THR A 53 -21.84 -4.90 -24.51
C THR A 53 -20.64 -4.42 -25.31
N MET A 54 -19.71 -5.32 -25.67
CA MET A 54 -18.53 -4.95 -26.43
C MET A 54 -18.87 -4.44 -27.83
N GLU A 55 -19.82 -5.07 -28.53
CA GLU A 55 -20.29 -4.58 -29.83
C GLU A 55 -20.88 -3.17 -29.74
N VAL A 56 -21.68 -2.89 -28.71
CA VAL A 56 -22.33 -1.58 -28.53
C VAL A 56 -21.34 -0.47 -28.23
N ILE A 57 -20.26 -0.74 -27.50
CA ILE A 57 -19.32 0.30 -27.06
C ILE A 57 -18.11 0.47 -27.99
N TRP A 58 -17.94 -0.39 -29.00
CA TRP A 58 -16.68 -0.44 -29.75
C TRP A 58 -16.39 0.83 -30.54
N ASP A 59 -17.37 1.39 -31.24
CA ASP A 59 -17.21 2.66 -31.96
C ASP A 59 -16.82 3.81 -31.01
N ASP A 60 -17.40 3.84 -29.81
CA ASP A 60 -17.01 4.77 -28.75
C ASP A 60 -15.54 4.56 -28.34
N VAL A 61 -15.07 3.31 -28.16
CA VAL A 61 -13.65 3.03 -27.87
C VAL A 61 -12.75 3.60 -28.96
N LEU A 62 -13.07 3.34 -30.23
CA LEU A 62 -12.29 3.82 -31.37
C LEU A 62 -12.24 5.34 -31.42
N ASP A 63 -13.35 6.03 -31.14
CA ASP A 63 -13.39 7.49 -31.01
C ASP A 63 -12.46 8.00 -29.92
N ARG A 64 -12.46 7.35 -28.75
CA ARG A 64 -11.60 7.76 -27.63
C ARG A 64 -10.13 7.44 -27.88
N MET A 65 -9.81 6.38 -28.62
CA MET A 65 -8.45 6.11 -29.10
C MET A 65 -7.97 7.20 -30.06
N ARG A 66 -8.79 7.63 -31.02
CA ARG A 66 -8.46 8.77 -31.91
C ARG A 66 -8.20 10.05 -31.13
N TRP A 67 -8.96 10.27 -30.06
CA TRP A 67 -8.70 11.38 -29.16
C TRP A 67 -7.34 11.25 -28.44
N LEU A 68 -6.96 10.06 -27.95
CA LEU A 68 -5.64 9.83 -27.35
C LEU A 68 -4.50 10.08 -28.35
N GLU A 69 -4.66 9.64 -29.60
CA GLU A 69 -3.68 9.91 -30.67
C GLU A 69 -3.51 11.41 -30.90
N ALA A 70 -4.61 12.17 -30.93
CA ALA A 70 -4.58 13.62 -31.04
C ALA A 70 -3.90 14.29 -29.83
N GLN A 71 -4.20 13.86 -28.61
CA GLN A 71 -3.60 14.40 -27.38
C GLN A 71 -2.11 14.11 -27.26
N THR A 72 -1.65 12.97 -27.77
CA THR A 72 -0.25 12.54 -27.65
C THR A 72 0.60 12.84 -28.87
N SER A 73 -0.02 13.18 -30.02
CA SER A 73 0.64 13.25 -31.33
C SER A 73 1.39 11.95 -31.70
N ARG A 74 0.87 10.81 -31.23
CA ARG A 74 1.36 9.45 -31.48
C ARG A 74 0.24 8.63 -32.14
N THR A 75 0.58 7.57 -32.87
CA THR A 75 -0.39 6.71 -33.60
C THR A 75 -0.48 5.33 -32.96
N PHE A 76 -1.68 4.86 -32.65
CA PHE A 76 -1.88 3.60 -31.93
C PHE A 76 -1.47 2.41 -32.79
N GLY A 77 -0.53 1.63 -32.27
CA GLY A 77 -0.03 0.41 -32.90
C GLY A 77 0.69 0.59 -34.23
N GLN A 78 1.15 1.80 -34.56
CA GLN A 78 1.85 2.12 -35.82
C GLN A 78 2.96 3.18 -35.61
N GLY A 79 4.02 3.11 -36.44
CA GLY A 79 5.13 4.07 -36.44
C GLY A 79 4.85 5.36 -37.25
N PRO A 80 5.78 6.33 -37.27
CA PRO A 80 7.11 6.31 -36.62
C PRO A 80 7.08 6.73 -35.15
N ARG A 81 5.94 7.26 -34.65
CA ARG A 81 5.76 7.65 -33.24
C ARG A 81 4.61 6.84 -32.64
N PRO A 82 4.87 5.60 -32.21
CA PRO A 82 3.81 4.71 -31.75
C PRO A 82 3.22 5.17 -30.42
N LEU A 83 1.89 5.09 -30.33
CA LEU A 83 1.13 5.17 -29.10
C LEU A 83 0.94 3.74 -28.58
N LEU A 84 1.42 3.50 -27.37
CA LEU A 84 1.06 2.34 -26.56
C LEU A 84 0.14 2.80 -25.44
N VAL A 85 -0.73 1.91 -24.96
CA VAL A 85 -1.66 2.21 -23.87
C VAL A 85 -1.57 1.15 -22.77
N SER A 86 -1.90 1.56 -21.54
CA SER A 86 -2.26 0.65 -20.47
C SER A 86 -3.78 0.49 -20.40
N VAL A 87 -4.24 -0.69 -20.02
CA VAL A 87 -5.63 -1.00 -19.70
C VAL A 87 -5.69 -1.46 -18.26
N ARG A 88 -6.25 -0.62 -17.38
CA ARG A 88 -6.21 -0.78 -15.91
C ARG A 88 -7.62 -0.84 -15.34
N SER A 89 -7.87 -1.74 -14.39
CA SER A 89 -9.14 -1.75 -13.64
C SER A 89 -9.28 -0.50 -12.76
N GLY A 90 -10.49 0.05 -12.66
CA GLY A 90 -10.86 1.10 -11.72
C GLY A 90 -12.09 0.70 -10.91
N ALA A 91 -11.92 -0.13 -9.88
CA ALA A 91 -13.01 -0.41 -8.94
C ALA A 91 -13.34 0.82 -8.07
N THR A 92 -14.57 0.88 -7.54
CA THR A 92 -15.02 1.93 -6.62
C THR A 92 -14.40 1.79 -5.23
N GLN A 93 -13.99 0.58 -4.86
CA GLN A 93 -13.21 0.28 -3.66
C GLN A 93 -11.84 -0.25 -4.06
N SER A 94 -10.81 0.10 -3.29
CA SER A 94 -9.44 -0.36 -3.57
C SER A 94 -9.37 -1.88 -3.35
N MET A 95 -8.80 -2.60 -4.33
CA MET A 95 -8.53 -4.04 -4.22
C MET A 95 -7.11 -4.31 -4.75
N PRO A 96 -6.06 -3.94 -3.98
CA PRO A 96 -4.67 -4.04 -4.42
C PRO A 96 -4.30 -5.47 -4.86
N GLY A 97 -3.69 -5.62 -6.02
CA GLY A 97 -3.26 -6.91 -6.57
C GLY A 97 -4.37 -7.87 -7.01
N MET A 98 -5.65 -7.52 -6.85
CA MET A 98 -6.77 -8.44 -7.15
C MET A 98 -7.26 -8.34 -8.59
N MET A 99 -7.10 -7.18 -9.21
CA MET A 99 -7.63 -6.89 -10.54
C MET A 99 -6.52 -6.86 -11.58
N ASP A 100 -6.86 -7.21 -12.82
CA ASP A 100 -5.87 -7.27 -13.89
C ASP A 100 -5.51 -5.88 -14.44
N THR A 101 -4.29 -5.77 -14.94
CA THR A 101 -3.75 -4.59 -15.62
C THR A 101 -2.83 -5.06 -16.74
N ILE A 102 -3.02 -4.53 -17.94
CA ILE A 102 -2.15 -4.79 -19.10
C ILE A 102 -1.42 -3.50 -19.44
N LEU A 103 -0.10 -3.56 -19.54
CA LEU A 103 0.77 -2.47 -19.98
C LEU A 103 1.20 -2.72 -21.43
N ASP A 104 1.77 -1.69 -22.06
CA ASP A 104 2.43 -1.78 -23.38
C ASP A 104 1.53 -2.27 -24.53
N LEU A 105 0.21 -2.12 -24.38
CA LEU A 105 -0.77 -2.58 -25.35
C LEU A 105 -0.68 -1.76 -26.64
N GLY A 106 -0.72 -2.45 -27.78
CA GLY A 106 -0.55 -1.88 -29.12
C GLY A 106 0.77 -2.28 -29.77
N ILE A 107 1.67 -2.96 -29.04
CA ILE A 107 2.96 -3.36 -29.61
C ILE A 107 2.80 -4.54 -30.58
N ASN A 108 3.44 -4.41 -31.73
CA ASN A 108 3.60 -5.42 -32.77
C ASN A 108 5.01 -5.26 -33.37
N ASP A 109 5.33 -6.05 -34.39
CA ASP A 109 6.69 -6.07 -34.94
C ASP A 109 7.08 -4.72 -35.57
N ASP A 110 6.14 -4.00 -36.18
CA ASP A 110 6.39 -2.66 -36.75
C ASP A 110 6.62 -1.62 -35.65
N VAL A 111 5.83 -1.68 -34.57
CA VAL A 111 5.98 -0.81 -33.40
C VAL A 111 7.30 -1.11 -32.69
N GLU A 112 7.67 -2.37 -32.51
CA GLU A 112 8.95 -2.75 -31.92
C GLU A 112 10.12 -2.17 -32.73
N HIS A 113 10.08 -2.27 -34.07
CA HIS A 113 11.08 -1.62 -34.91
C HIS A 113 11.10 -0.09 -34.75
N ALA A 114 9.93 0.56 -34.68
CA ALA A 114 9.85 2.02 -34.47
C ALA A 114 10.40 2.45 -33.09
N LEU A 115 10.13 1.68 -32.03
CA LEU A 115 10.70 1.90 -30.70
C LEU A 115 12.22 1.69 -30.73
N ALA A 116 12.70 0.64 -31.40
CA ALA A 116 14.13 0.35 -31.51
C ALA A 116 14.89 1.49 -32.20
N ALA A 117 14.29 2.11 -33.22
CA ALA A 117 14.86 3.25 -33.91
C ALA A 117 14.95 4.53 -33.06
N THR A 118 14.09 4.69 -32.05
CA THR A 118 14.00 5.94 -31.26
C THR A 118 14.56 5.85 -29.84
N ALA A 119 14.59 4.66 -29.25
CA ALA A 119 15.05 4.42 -27.87
C ALA A 119 15.99 3.21 -27.73
N GLY A 120 16.34 2.57 -28.84
CA GLY A 120 17.29 1.46 -28.87
C GLY A 120 16.65 0.07 -28.76
N GLN A 121 17.37 -0.92 -29.25
CA GLN A 121 16.89 -2.31 -29.39
C GLN A 121 16.55 -2.96 -28.04
N ALA A 122 17.30 -2.65 -26.99
CA ALA A 122 17.10 -3.23 -25.67
C ALA A 122 15.74 -2.84 -25.09
N PHE A 123 15.42 -1.55 -25.11
CA PHE A 123 14.12 -1.01 -24.67
C PHE A 123 12.97 -1.63 -25.47
N ALA A 124 13.04 -1.62 -26.80
CA ALA A 124 11.96 -2.15 -27.65
C ALA A 124 11.67 -3.64 -27.39
N ARG A 125 12.73 -4.46 -27.26
CA ARG A 125 12.59 -5.88 -26.92
C ARG A 125 12.06 -6.09 -25.51
N ASP A 126 12.45 -5.24 -24.57
CA ASP A 126 11.94 -5.26 -23.20
C ASP A 126 10.43 -5.03 -23.17
N THR A 127 9.97 -3.95 -23.81
CA THR A 127 8.55 -3.61 -23.98
C THR A 127 7.78 -4.76 -24.64
N ARG A 128 8.29 -5.35 -25.73
CA ARG A 128 7.64 -6.48 -26.42
C ARG A 128 7.53 -7.71 -25.52
N ARG A 129 8.58 -8.02 -24.77
CA ARG A 129 8.61 -9.17 -23.85
C ARG A 129 7.62 -8.97 -22.70
N ARG A 130 7.68 -7.83 -22.00
CA ARG A 130 6.78 -7.49 -20.89
C ARG A 130 5.32 -7.52 -21.32
N PHE A 131 4.98 -6.90 -22.46
CA PHE A 131 3.65 -6.98 -23.06
C PHE A 131 3.23 -8.43 -23.28
N THR A 132 4.06 -9.23 -23.96
CA THR A 132 3.72 -10.61 -24.35
C THR A 132 3.45 -11.48 -23.12
N ASP A 133 4.30 -11.38 -22.10
CA ASP A 133 4.18 -12.16 -20.86
C ASP A 133 2.92 -11.76 -20.08
N MET A 134 2.68 -10.46 -19.95
CA MET A 134 1.52 -9.91 -19.24
C MET A 134 0.20 -10.23 -19.98
N TYR A 135 0.16 -10.02 -21.30
CA TYR A 135 -1.00 -10.27 -22.13
C TYR A 135 -1.39 -11.76 -22.11
N ARG A 136 -0.42 -12.67 -22.27
CA ARG A 136 -0.69 -14.12 -22.17
C ARG A 136 -1.29 -14.51 -20.83
N ARG A 137 -0.70 -14.01 -19.74
CA ARG A 137 -1.15 -14.32 -18.38
C ARG A 137 -2.57 -13.82 -18.11
N ILE A 138 -2.92 -12.64 -18.61
CA ILE A 138 -4.18 -11.95 -18.27
C ILE A 138 -5.31 -12.32 -19.22
N VAL A 139 -5.05 -12.33 -20.53
CA VAL A 139 -6.05 -12.67 -21.55
C VAL A 139 -6.23 -14.19 -21.67
N GLY A 140 -5.28 -14.98 -21.18
CA GLY A 140 -5.37 -16.44 -21.18
C GLY A 140 -4.97 -17.06 -22.52
N VAL A 141 -4.07 -16.42 -23.27
CA VAL A 141 -3.52 -16.97 -24.53
C VAL A 141 -2.51 -18.07 -24.20
N GLY A 142 -2.76 -19.29 -24.68
CA GLY A 142 -1.87 -20.43 -24.43
C GLY A 142 -0.45 -20.20 -24.97
N HIS A 143 0.56 -20.86 -24.38
CA HIS A 143 1.97 -20.69 -24.80
C HIS A 143 2.24 -21.02 -26.28
N GLN A 144 1.37 -21.82 -26.90
CA GLN A 144 1.45 -22.23 -28.31
C GLN A 144 0.69 -21.26 -29.24
N GLU A 145 -0.11 -20.35 -28.70
CA GLU A 145 -0.86 -19.35 -29.46
C GLU A 145 -0.08 -18.04 -29.56
N SER A 146 -0.16 -17.40 -30.72
CA SER A 146 0.48 -16.10 -30.94
C SER A 146 -0.40 -14.98 -30.38
N VAL A 147 0.23 -14.04 -29.67
CA VAL A 147 -0.43 -12.79 -29.30
C VAL A 147 -0.83 -12.07 -30.60
N PRO A 148 -2.07 -11.55 -30.73
CA PRO A 148 -2.52 -10.89 -31.95
C PRO A 148 -1.59 -9.76 -32.38
N SER A 149 -1.29 -9.63 -33.67
CA SER A 149 -0.51 -8.49 -34.20
C SER A 149 -1.37 -7.24 -34.40
N ASP A 150 -2.68 -7.40 -34.55
CA ASP A 150 -3.63 -6.28 -34.64
C ASP A 150 -3.76 -5.59 -33.28
N PRO A 151 -3.34 -4.32 -33.16
CA PRO A 151 -3.40 -3.57 -31.90
C PRO A 151 -4.84 -3.37 -31.39
N TYR A 152 -5.83 -3.34 -32.28
CA TYR A 152 -7.23 -3.18 -31.88
C TYR A 152 -7.84 -4.48 -31.35
N ALA A 153 -7.47 -5.64 -31.92
CA ALA A 153 -7.77 -6.93 -31.32
C ALA A 153 -7.14 -7.08 -29.93
N GLN A 154 -5.88 -6.64 -29.76
CA GLN A 154 -5.24 -6.59 -28.44
C GLN A 154 -6.05 -5.74 -27.46
N LEU A 155 -6.46 -4.53 -27.86
CA LEU A 155 -7.20 -3.58 -27.02
C LEU A 155 -8.54 -4.16 -26.57
N ARG A 156 -9.29 -4.75 -27.52
CA ARG A 156 -10.58 -5.38 -27.24
C ARG A 156 -10.46 -6.47 -26.19
N ALA A 157 -9.57 -7.43 -26.42
CA ALA A 157 -9.34 -8.54 -25.50
C ALA A 157 -8.80 -8.07 -24.14
N GLY A 158 -7.98 -7.01 -24.12
CA GLY A 158 -7.49 -6.41 -22.89
C GLY A 158 -8.62 -5.78 -22.05
N ILE A 159 -9.53 -5.05 -22.68
CA ILE A 159 -10.72 -4.49 -22.00
C ILE A 159 -11.61 -5.61 -21.46
N GLU A 160 -11.89 -6.63 -22.29
CA GLU A 160 -12.69 -7.81 -21.91
C GLU A 160 -12.08 -8.55 -20.72
N ALA A 161 -10.77 -8.78 -20.72
CA ALA A 161 -10.05 -9.45 -19.64
C ALA A 161 -10.10 -8.65 -18.33
N VAL A 162 -9.93 -7.33 -18.38
CA VAL A 162 -10.02 -6.49 -17.17
C VAL A 162 -11.44 -6.50 -16.60
N PHE A 163 -12.49 -6.41 -17.43
CA PHE A 163 -13.86 -6.56 -16.92
C PHE A 163 -14.10 -7.95 -16.34
N ALA A 164 -13.66 -9.01 -17.02
CA ALA A 164 -13.82 -10.39 -16.55
C ALA A 164 -13.09 -10.63 -15.22
N SER A 165 -11.96 -9.94 -14.97
CA SER A 165 -11.18 -10.07 -13.73
C SER A 165 -11.97 -9.72 -12.47
N TRP A 166 -13.06 -8.95 -12.58
CA TRP A 166 -13.99 -8.67 -11.47
C TRP A 166 -14.57 -9.94 -10.85
N ASN A 167 -14.82 -10.97 -11.66
CA ASN A 167 -15.34 -12.26 -11.20
C ASN A 167 -14.26 -13.34 -11.10
N SER A 168 -12.98 -12.96 -11.10
CA SER A 168 -11.89 -13.91 -10.84
C SER A 168 -12.02 -14.51 -9.43
N PRO A 169 -11.58 -15.76 -9.21
CA PRO A 169 -11.64 -16.40 -7.89
C PRO A 169 -10.99 -15.57 -6.77
N ARG A 170 -9.86 -14.91 -7.08
CA ARG A 170 -9.15 -14.03 -6.14
C ARG A 170 -9.96 -12.77 -5.79
N ALA A 171 -10.58 -12.12 -6.77
CA ALA A 171 -11.37 -10.92 -6.52
C ALA A 171 -12.65 -11.22 -5.73
N VAL A 172 -13.32 -12.33 -6.03
CA VAL A 172 -14.51 -12.79 -5.28
C VAL A 172 -14.14 -13.12 -3.83
N ALA A 173 -13.04 -13.86 -3.61
CA ALA A 173 -12.58 -14.19 -2.27
C ALA A 173 -12.24 -12.93 -1.47
N TYR A 174 -11.56 -11.97 -2.08
CA TYR A 174 -11.22 -10.69 -1.46
C TYR A 174 -12.47 -9.91 -1.06
N ARG A 175 -13.42 -9.72 -1.98
CA ARG A 175 -14.67 -9.00 -1.68
C ARG A 175 -15.48 -9.67 -0.57
N THR A 176 -15.55 -11.00 -0.59
CA THR A 176 -16.25 -11.78 0.46
C THR A 176 -15.61 -11.58 1.83
N HIS A 177 -14.28 -11.61 1.90
CA HIS A 177 -13.55 -11.44 3.16
C HIS A 177 -13.74 -10.05 3.78
N TYR A 178 -13.73 -9.00 2.95
CA TYR A 178 -13.84 -7.60 3.40
C TYR A 178 -15.27 -7.05 3.37
N GLY A 179 -16.28 -7.85 3.01
CA GLY A 179 -17.67 -7.42 2.92
C GLY A 179 -17.91 -6.33 1.86
N ILE A 180 -17.15 -6.35 0.77
CA ILE A 180 -17.25 -5.36 -0.32
C ILE A 180 -18.43 -5.71 -1.21
N ASP A 181 -19.36 -4.76 -1.34
CA ASP A 181 -20.51 -4.85 -2.25
C ASP A 181 -20.09 -5.09 -3.71
N ASP A 182 -20.75 -6.03 -4.37
CA ASP A 182 -20.46 -6.46 -5.74
C ASP A 182 -21.33 -5.76 -6.80
N GLN A 183 -22.29 -4.92 -6.40
CA GLN A 183 -23.28 -4.31 -7.28
C GLN A 183 -22.71 -3.36 -8.34
N HIS A 184 -21.52 -2.80 -8.12
CA HIS A 184 -21.01 -1.69 -8.92
C HIS A 184 -20.05 -2.10 -10.05
N GLY A 185 -19.74 -3.39 -10.25
CA GLY A 185 -18.78 -3.83 -11.26
C GLY A 185 -17.42 -3.11 -11.17
N THR A 186 -16.65 -3.10 -12.26
CA THR A 186 -15.41 -2.32 -12.37
C THR A 186 -15.46 -1.36 -13.55
N ALA A 187 -14.85 -0.18 -13.42
CA ALA A 187 -14.47 0.62 -14.57
C ALA A 187 -13.19 0.06 -15.22
N VAL A 188 -12.94 0.47 -16.46
CA VAL A 188 -11.67 0.26 -17.17
C VAL A 188 -11.12 1.62 -17.57
N VAL A 189 -9.86 1.88 -17.22
CA VAL A 189 -9.12 3.08 -17.64
C VAL A 189 -8.15 2.68 -18.74
N VAL A 190 -8.27 3.32 -19.89
CA VAL A 190 -7.30 3.21 -20.99
C VAL A 190 -6.47 4.49 -21.01
N GLN A 191 -5.17 4.37 -20.78
CA GLN A 191 -4.26 5.50 -20.56
C GLN A 191 -3.02 5.38 -21.43
N ALA A 192 -2.58 6.48 -22.03
CA ALA A 192 -1.33 6.53 -22.80
C ALA A 192 -0.13 6.09 -21.95
N MET A 193 0.73 5.22 -22.50
CA MET A 193 1.94 4.77 -21.83
C MET A 193 2.97 5.89 -21.70
N VAL A 194 3.64 5.88 -20.56
CA VAL A 194 4.88 6.59 -20.27
C VAL A 194 5.88 5.59 -19.72
N PHE A 195 7.16 5.75 -20.03
CA PHE A 195 8.18 4.73 -19.86
C PHE A 195 9.30 5.18 -18.91
N GLY A 196 9.31 4.59 -17.71
CA GLY A 196 10.39 4.77 -16.72
C GLY A 196 11.70 4.06 -17.10
N ASN A 197 11.67 3.14 -18.07
CA ASN A 197 12.83 2.39 -18.54
C ASN A 197 13.36 2.84 -19.92
N ARG A 198 12.91 4.01 -20.41
CA ARG A 198 13.23 4.50 -21.76
C ARG A 198 14.69 4.94 -21.94
N GLY A 199 15.27 5.55 -20.92
CA GLY A 199 16.58 6.19 -21.01
C GLY A 199 17.18 6.50 -19.64
N PRO A 200 18.39 7.07 -19.59
CA PRO A 200 19.10 7.33 -18.33
C PRO A 200 18.41 8.35 -17.42
N ASN A 201 17.57 9.22 -17.97
CA ASN A 201 16.79 10.22 -17.20
C ASN A 201 15.35 9.75 -16.96
N SER A 202 15.10 8.45 -17.00
CA SER A 202 13.80 7.86 -16.75
C SER A 202 13.82 7.00 -15.49
N GLY A 203 12.66 6.84 -14.87
CA GLY A 203 12.44 5.89 -13.78
C GLY A 203 11.00 5.86 -13.34
N ALA A 204 10.69 5.05 -12.34
CA ALA A 204 9.35 4.95 -11.75
C ALA A 204 9.44 4.97 -10.23
N GLY A 205 8.34 5.30 -9.57
CA GLY A 205 8.32 5.33 -8.12
C GLY A 205 6.94 5.45 -7.51
N ALA A 206 6.91 5.29 -6.19
CA ALA A 206 5.74 5.53 -5.36
C ALA A 206 6.13 6.54 -4.27
N TYR A 207 5.31 7.58 -4.09
CA TYR A 207 5.57 8.65 -3.13
C TYR A 207 4.38 8.87 -2.21
N PHE A 208 4.65 9.15 -0.95
CA PHE A 208 3.66 9.45 0.07
C PHE A 208 3.83 10.91 0.53
N SER A 209 2.73 11.67 0.60
CA SER A 209 2.79 13.10 0.98
C SER A 209 3.33 13.33 2.40
N ARG A 210 3.21 12.31 3.26
CA ARG A 210 3.80 12.22 4.62
C ARG A 210 4.23 10.78 4.86
N ASN A 211 5.02 10.52 5.91
CA ASN A 211 5.41 9.17 6.26
C ASN A 211 4.19 8.35 6.74
N PRO A 212 3.78 7.28 6.03
CA PRO A 212 2.58 6.50 6.37
C PRO A 212 2.81 5.58 7.59
N ILE A 213 4.05 5.45 8.05
CA ILE A 213 4.44 4.60 9.18
C ILE A 213 4.56 5.44 10.46
N THR A 214 5.31 6.54 10.43
CA THR A 214 5.53 7.39 11.62
C THR A 214 4.51 8.51 11.73
N GLY A 215 3.93 8.97 10.63
CA GLY A 215 3.08 10.17 10.57
C GLY A 215 3.84 11.48 10.45
N ASP A 216 5.16 11.44 10.32
CA ASP A 216 5.98 12.64 10.21
C ASP A 216 5.83 13.28 8.83
N ASN A 217 5.93 14.61 8.78
CA ASN A 217 5.88 15.38 7.54
C ASN A 217 7.25 15.42 6.86
N GLU A 218 7.74 14.24 6.48
CA GLU A 218 8.99 14.03 5.76
C GLU A 218 8.75 13.31 4.43
N PRO A 219 9.62 13.51 3.43
CA PRO A 219 9.53 12.78 2.17
C PRO A 219 9.66 11.28 2.41
N PHE A 220 8.65 10.52 1.98
CA PHE A 220 8.65 9.06 2.09
C PHE A 220 8.23 8.44 0.77
N GLY A 221 8.98 7.44 0.31
CA GLY A 221 8.70 6.76 -0.95
C GLY A 221 9.92 6.07 -1.52
N GLU A 222 9.72 5.50 -2.69
CA GLU A 222 10.67 4.65 -3.40
C GLU A 222 10.87 5.17 -4.83
N TRP A 223 12.10 5.06 -5.31
CA TRP A 223 12.55 5.47 -6.64
C TRP A 223 13.34 4.34 -7.29
N LEU A 224 12.99 4.01 -8.54
CA LEU A 224 13.68 3.02 -9.34
C LEU A 224 14.15 3.65 -10.66
N PRO A 225 15.44 4.04 -10.77
CA PRO A 225 15.98 4.57 -12.00
C PRO A 225 15.99 3.50 -13.09
N ARG A 226 15.57 3.87 -14.31
CA ARG A 226 15.47 2.99 -15.49
C ARG A 226 14.57 1.76 -15.30
N GLY A 227 13.64 1.78 -14.35
CA GLY A 227 12.65 0.71 -14.14
C GLY A 227 11.23 1.10 -14.52
N GLN A 228 10.31 0.14 -14.49
CA GLN A 228 8.88 0.37 -14.64
C GLN A 228 8.15 0.26 -13.29
N GLY A 229 6.92 0.80 -13.22
CA GLY A 229 6.16 0.82 -11.97
C GLY A 229 5.77 -0.56 -11.44
N ASP A 230 5.65 -1.56 -12.32
CA ASP A 230 5.42 -2.96 -11.92
C ASP A 230 6.65 -3.59 -11.23
N ASP A 231 7.86 -3.16 -11.60
CA ASP A 231 9.08 -3.59 -10.93
C ASP A 231 9.10 -3.09 -9.47
N VAL A 232 8.71 -1.82 -9.25
CA VAL A 232 8.60 -1.21 -7.90
C VAL A 232 7.57 -1.96 -7.05
N VAL A 233 6.35 -2.15 -7.57
CA VAL A 233 5.25 -2.76 -6.81
C VAL A 233 5.48 -4.26 -6.54
N SER A 234 6.19 -4.96 -7.43
CA SER A 234 6.44 -6.40 -7.25
C SER A 234 7.46 -6.72 -6.16
N GLY A 235 8.29 -5.75 -5.74
CA GLY A 235 9.38 -5.96 -4.78
C GLY A 235 10.44 -6.95 -5.26
N SER A 236 10.50 -7.20 -6.57
CA SER A 236 11.44 -8.15 -7.19
C SER A 236 12.82 -7.54 -7.44
N VAL A 237 12.93 -6.22 -7.34
CA VAL A 237 14.15 -5.45 -7.53
C VAL A 237 14.37 -4.53 -6.33
N ASP A 238 15.64 -4.27 -6.04
CA ASP A 238 16.00 -3.27 -5.04
C ASP A 238 15.64 -1.87 -5.56
N VAL A 239 15.01 -1.08 -4.71
CA VAL A 239 14.60 0.31 -4.97
C VAL A 239 15.38 1.26 -4.08
N GLU A 240 15.56 2.48 -4.54
CA GLU A 240 16.21 3.55 -3.79
C GLU A 240 15.17 4.36 -3.01
N PRO A 241 15.53 4.99 -1.87
CA PRO A 241 14.63 5.91 -1.21
C PRO A 241 14.34 7.12 -2.09
N ILE A 242 13.16 7.73 -1.96
CA ILE A 242 12.74 8.85 -2.82
C ILE A 242 13.71 10.04 -2.83
N VAL A 243 14.52 10.22 -1.77
CA VAL A 243 15.56 11.26 -1.73
C VAL A 243 16.63 11.08 -2.81
N ALA A 244 16.85 9.87 -3.32
CA ALA A 244 17.74 9.65 -4.46
C ALA A 244 17.26 10.40 -5.73
N LEU A 245 15.94 10.51 -5.93
CA LEU A 245 15.39 11.30 -7.04
C LEU A 245 15.74 12.79 -6.92
N HIS A 246 15.81 13.34 -5.69
CA HIS A 246 16.25 14.72 -5.48
C HIS A 246 17.70 14.92 -5.95
N ASP A 247 18.57 13.95 -5.64
CA ASP A 247 20.00 14.04 -5.99
C ASP A 247 20.24 13.86 -7.49
N GLU A 248 19.44 13.02 -8.15
CA GLU A 248 19.53 12.76 -9.60
C GLU A 248 18.81 13.83 -10.45
N GLN A 249 17.59 14.21 -10.06
CA GLN A 249 16.68 15.06 -10.85
C GLN A 249 15.89 16.04 -9.94
N PRO A 250 16.55 17.07 -9.38
CA PRO A 250 15.95 17.94 -8.35
C PRO A 250 14.68 18.67 -8.83
N ALA A 251 14.63 19.08 -10.10
CA ALA A 251 13.45 19.76 -10.65
C ALA A 251 12.21 18.85 -10.71
N VAL A 252 12.41 17.56 -11.03
CA VAL A 252 11.33 16.56 -11.06
C VAL A 252 10.87 16.24 -9.64
N TYR A 253 11.81 16.14 -8.70
CA TYR A 253 11.51 15.98 -7.29
C TYR A 253 10.65 17.14 -6.77
N ASP A 254 11.05 18.39 -6.99
CA ASP A 254 10.29 19.57 -6.56
C ASP A 254 8.88 19.61 -7.16
N GLU A 255 8.73 19.23 -8.43
CA GLU A 255 7.43 19.10 -9.10
C GLU A 255 6.55 18.03 -8.43
N LEU A 256 7.12 16.87 -8.10
CA LEU A 256 6.41 15.78 -7.42
C LEU A 256 5.94 16.19 -6.01
N ILE A 257 6.81 16.82 -5.22
CA ILE A 257 6.46 17.32 -3.88
C ILE A 257 5.37 18.40 -3.99
N GLY A 258 5.46 19.28 -4.98
CA GLY A 258 4.43 20.30 -5.27
C GLY A 258 3.07 19.69 -5.63
N ALA A 259 3.07 18.66 -6.48
CA ALA A 259 1.86 17.93 -6.85
C ALA A 259 1.24 17.22 -5.64
N ALA A 260 2.05 16.55 -4.81
CA ALA A 260 1.58 15.86 -3.62
C ALA A 260 0.92 16.81 -2.61
N ARG A 261 1.52 17.99 -2.38
CA ARG A 261 0.91 19.04 -1.54
C ARG A 261 -0.40 19.57 -2.09
N THR A 262 -0.55 19.63 -3.41
CA THR A 262 -1.82 20.02 -4.06
C THR A 262 -2.87 18.95 -3.78
N LEU A 263 -2.54 17.68 -4.00
CA LEU A 263 -3.46 16.57 -3.82
C LEU A 263 -3.88 16.37 -2.36
N GLU A 264 -2.94 16.52 -1.42
CA GLU A 264 -3.23 16.46 0.01
C GLU A 264 -4.23 17.55 0.45
N ARG A 265 -4.13 18.77 -0.09
CA ARG A 265 -5.10 19.84 0.20
C ARG A 265 -6.47 19.60 -0.42
N LEU A 266 -6.51 18.97 -1.60
CA LEU A 266 -7.77 18.72 -2.31
C LEU A 266 -8.60 17.63 -1.62
N ASP A 267 -7.94 16.58 -1.17
CA ASP A 267 -8.59 15.47 -0.45
C ASP A 267 -8.62 15.71 1.06
N SER A 268 -7.95 16.76 1.54
CA SER A 268 -7.66 17.01 2.95
C SER A 268 -7.08 15.77 3.64
N ASP A 269 -6.28 14.94 2.97
CA ASP A 269 -5.76 13.68 3.52
C ASP A 269 -4.43 13.27 2.85
N ILE A 270 -3.62 12.50 3.57
CA ILE A 270 -2.34 11.97 3.08
C ILE A 270 -2.53 11.17 1.79
N GLN A 271 -1.68 11.46 0.80
CA GLN A 271 -1.76 10.87 -0.54
C GLN A 271 -0.62 9.88 -0.78
N GLU A 272 -0.94 8.76 -1.41
CA GLU A 272 0.00 7.86 -2.07
C GLU A 272 -0.12 8.04 -3.58
N ILE A 273 1.01 8.32 -4.22
CA ILE A 273 1.10 8.73 -5.62
C ILE A 273 2.04 7.78 -6.36
N GLU A 274 1.52 7.12 -7.40
CA GLU A 274 2.34 6.40 -8.37
C GLU A 274 2.78 7.37 -9.46
N PHE A 275 4.08 7.42 -9.76
CA PHE A 275 4.61 8.32 -10.77
C PHE A 275 5.64 7.62 -11.67
N THR A 276 5.89 8.24 -12.82
CA THR A 276 6.93 7.85 -13.78
C THR A 276 7.62 9.11 -14.29
N VAL A 277 8.93 9.02 -14.45
CA VAL A 277 9.72 10.04 -15.13
C VAL A 277 10.10 9.46 -16.49
N GLU A 278 9.71 10.12 -17.57
CA GLU A 278 10.09 9.76 -18.94
C GLU A 278 10.98 10.87 -19.51
N ASP A 279 12.26 10.58 -19.75
CA ASP A 279 13.24 11.52 -20.31
C ASP A 279 13.26 12.89 -19.58
N GLY A 280 13.26 12.85 -18.23
CA GLY A 280 13.29 14.03 -17.38
C GLY A 280 11.94 14.74 -17.18
N LYS A 281 10.83 14.15 -17.66
CA LYS A 281 9.48 14.69 -17.47
C LYS A 281 8.68 13.86 -16.47
N LEU A 282 8.14 14.50 -15.42
CA LEU A 282 7.23 13.88 -14.47
C LEU A 282 5.89 13.53 -15.11
N TRP A 283 5.37 12.37 -14.75
CA TRP A 283 4.01 11.93 -15.03
C TRP A 283 3.40 11.25 -13.80
N LEU A 284 2.27 11.74 -13.33
CA LEU A 284 1.48 11.13 -12.26
C LEU A 284 0.50 10.13 -12.86
N LEU A 285 0.52 8.90 -12.36
CA LEU A 285 -0.28 7.80 -12.91
C LEU A 285 -1.52 7.51 -12.09
N GLN A 286 -1.42 7.68 -10.77
CA GLN A 286 -2.47 7.38 -9.82
C GLN A 286 -2.25 8.18 -8.54
N THR A 287 -3.34 8.53 -7.87
CA THR A 287 -3.33 9.00 -6.49
C THR A 287 -4.43 8.28 -5.72
N ARG A 288 -4.18 8.02 -4.44
CA ARG A 288 -5.16 7.50 -3.48
C ARG A 288 -4.83 7.97 -2.07
N ALA A 289 -5.82 7.89 -1.18
CA ALA A 289 -5.56 8.03 0.25
C ALA A 289 -4.59 6.92 0.69
N ALA A 290 -3.52 7.31 1.40
CA ALA A 290 -2.52 6.36 1.85
C ALA A 290 -3.06 5.47 2.98
N GLU A 291 -2.78 4.17 2.87
CA GLU A 291 -2.83 3.26 4.02
C GLU A 291 -1.73 3.65 5.01
N ARG A 292 -2.02 3.52 6.30
CA ARG A 292 -1.15 4.10 7.34
C ARG A 292 -1.26 3.36 8.66
N SER A 293 -0.23 3.45 9.49
CA SER A 293 -0.20 2.89 10.84
C SER A 293 -1.16 3.63 11.79
N ALA A 294 -1.47 3.04 12.94
CA ALA A 294 -2.25 3.70 13.99
C ALA A 294 -1.61 5.03 14.44
N GLN A 295 -0.28 5.03 14.58
CA GLN A 295 0.50 6.20 14.95
C GLN A 295 0.40 7.29 13.87
N ALA A 296 0.60 6.91 12.61
CA ALA A 296 0.50 7.84 11.49
C ALA A 296 -0.92 8.40 11.37
N ALA A 297 -1.96 7.59 11.59
CA ALA A 297 -3.34 8.06 11.60
C ALA A 297 -3.60 9.16 12.64
N VAL A 298 -3.09 9.00 13.86
CA VAL A 298 -3.23 10.00 14.93
C VAL A 298 -2.45 11.28 14.58
N ARG A 299 -1.16 11.17 14.27
CA ARG A 299 -0.31 12.33 13.97
C ARG A 299 -0.80 13.11 12.76
N THR A 300 -1.13 12.42 11.67
CA THR A 300 -1.62 13.08 10.45
C THR A 300 -2.96 13.77 10.68
N ALA A 301 -3.90 13.18 11.42
CA ALA A 301 -5.16 13.84 11.76
C ALA A 301 -4.93 15.15 12.54
N LEU A 302 -4.06 15.14 13.56
CA LEU A 302 -3.74 16.34 14.32
C LEU A 302 -3.02 17.39 13.47
N GLN A 303 -2.06 16.99 12.63
CA GLN A 303 -1.35 17.92 11.74
C GLN A 303 -2.30 18.57 10.74
N LEU A 304 -3.18 17.80 10.08
CA LEU A 304 -4.17 18.33 9.14
C LEU A 304 -5.15 19.29 9.83
N ARG A 305 -5.48 19.02 11.10
CA ARG A 305 -6.26 19.94 11.94
C ARG A 305 -5.51 21.23 12.24
N HIS A 306 -4.25 21.15 12.64
CA HIS A 306 -3.40 22.34 12.89
C HIS A 306 -3.22 23.18 11.63
N GLU A 307 -3.16 22.55 10.47
CA GLU A 307 -3.10 23.20 9.15
C GLU A 307 -4.46 23.74 8.68
N GLY A 308 -5.55 23.49 9.43
CA GLY A 308 -6.89 23.97 9.13
C GLY A 308 -7.58 23.25 7.96
N LEU A 309 -7.08 22.08 7.55
CA LEU A 309 -7.65 21.28 6.46
C LEU A 309 -8.84 20.43 6.92
N ILE A 310 -8.92 20.14 8.22
CA ILE A 310 -10.01 19.40 8.85
C ILE A 310 -10.38 20.03 10.20
N ASP A 311 -11.62 19.81 10.65
CA ASP A 311 -12.12 20.30 11.94
C ASP A 311 -11.95 19.26 13.07
N ASP A 312 -12.31 19.65 14.30
CA ASP A 312 -12.28 18.78 15.49
C ASP A 312 -13.08 17.47 15.27
N ALA A 313 -14.23 17.54 14.61
CA ALA A 313 -15.11 16.40 14.39
C ALA A 313 -14.53 15.41 13.36
N GLU A 314 -13.93 15.91 12.29
CA GLU A 314 -13.25 15.10 11.27
C GLU A 314 -11.95 14.50 11.83
N THR A 315 -11.22 15.24 12.66
CA THR A 315 -10.02 14.73 13.35
C THR A 315 -10.34 13.46 14.14
N LEU A 316 -11.41 13.49 14.97
CA LEU A 316 -11.82 12.32 15.75
C LEU A 316 -12.47 11.22 14.89
N ARG A 317 -12.99 11.54 13.70
CA ARG A 317 -13.54 10.52 12.78
C ARG A 317 -12.44 9.67 12.15
N ARG A 318 -11.29 10.28 11.84
CA ARG A 318 -10.12 9.60 11.25
C ARG A 318 -9.36 8.73 12.24
N VAL A 319 -9.45 9.04 13.52
CA VAL A 319 -8.86 8.22 14.59
C VAL A 319 -9.89 7.19 15.09
N THR A 320 -9.57 5.91 15.00
CA THR A 320 -10.45 4.84 15.46
C THR A 320 -10.13 4.45 16.91
N PRO A 321 -11.11 3.92 17.68
CA PRO A 321 -10.83 3.28 18.96
C PRO A 321 -9.73 2.20 18.86
N ALA A 322 -9.71 1.46 17.75
CA ALA A 322 -8.68 0.46 17.48
C ALA A 322 -7.28 1.06 17.33
N HIS A 323 -7.13 2.23 16.68
CA HIS A 323 -5.84 2.91 16.60
C HIS A 323 -5.32 3.26 18.00
N VAL A 324 -6.16 3.85 18.85
CA VAL A 324 -5.76 4.21 20.22
C VAL A 324 -5.43 2.95 21.02
N GLN A 325 -6.25 1.89 20.92
CA GLN A 325 -5.98 0.62 21.58
C GLN A 325 -4.62 0.03 21.18
N THR A 326 -4.27 0.06 19.89
CA THR A 326 -2.95 -0.37 19.39
C THR A 326 -1.83 0.44 20.02
N LEU A 327 -1.98 1.77 20.11
CA LEU A 327 -0.94 2.66 20.62
C LEU A 327 -0.70 2.52 22.13
N LEU A 328 -1.73 2.13 22.90
CA LEU A 328 -1.62 1.88 24.33
C LEU A 328 -0.93 0.54 24.66
N GLN A 329 -0.74 -0.35 23.68
CA GLN A 329 -0.02 -1.60 23.92
C GLN A 329 1.50 -1.39 23.80
N PRO A 330 2.32 -1.99 24.68
CA PRO A 330 3.76 -2.00 24.51
C PRO A 330 4.15 -2.67 23.19
N ALA A 331 4.83 -1.93 22.32
CA ALA A 331 5.28 -2.40 21.02
C ALA A 331 6.63 -1.78 20.65
N LEU A 332 7.27 -2.32 19.63
CA LEU A 332 8.45 -1.69 19.04
C LEU A 332 7.97 -0.53 18.17
N GLN A 333 7.96 0.68 18.74
CA GLN A 333 7.42 1.86 18.08
C GLN A 333 8.18 2.15 16.77
N PRO A 334 7.49 2.62 15.70
CA PRO A 334 8.08 2.91 14.40
C PRO A 334 9.42 3.66 14.43
N GLU A 335 9.57 4.68 15.26
CA GLU A 335 10.80 5.48 15.32
C GLU A 335 11.97 4.69 15.89
N ILE A 336 11.73 3.91 16.95
CA ILE A 336 12.74 3.04 17.55
C ILE A 336 13.13 1.95 16.55
N ARG A 337 12.12 1.38 15.87
CA ARG A 337 12.30 0.32 14.86
C ARG A 337 13.12 0.83 13.68
N LEU A 338 12.71 1.94 13.07
CA LEU A 338 13.31 2.45 11.83
C LEU A 338 14.67 3.13 12.05
N ALA A 339 14.94 3.68 13.24
CA ALA A 339 16.25 4.24 13.58
C ALA A 339 17.34 3.16 13.76
N ALA A 340 16.97 1.92 14.10
CA ALA A 340 17.89 0.81 14.26
C ALA A 340 18.20 0.15 12.91
N PRO A 341 19.48 -0.07 12.54
CA PRO A 341 19.86 -0.72 11.29
C PRO A 341 19.19 -2.09 11.11
N LEU A 342 18.59 -2.32 9.93
CA LEU A 342 18.07 -3.63 9.55
C LEU A 342 19.26 -4.54 9.19
N LEU A 343 19.42 -5.64 9.94
CA LEU A 343 20.51 -6.60 9.75
C LEU A 343 20.09 -7.78 8.88
N ALA A 344 18.84 -8.22 9.01
CA ALA A 344 18.27 -9.28 8.19
C ALA A 344 16.74 -9.16 8.13
N LYS A 345 16.14 -9.72 7.07
CA LYS A 345 14.70 -9.85 6.91
C LYS A 345 14.37 -11.26 6.45
N GLY A 346 13.34 -11.85 7.04
CA GLY A 346 12.88 -13.19 6.74
C GLY A 346 11.38 -13.32 6.90
N LEU A 347 10.91 -14.56 6.95
CA LEU A 347 9.50 -14.87 7.14
C LEU A 347 9.14 -14.77 8.64
N PRO A 348 8.08 -14.02 9.01
CA PRO A 348 7.57 -13.99 10.37
C PRO A 348 7.02 -15.36 10.74
N ALA A 349 7.75 -16.10 11.58
CA ALA A 349 7.39 -17.46 11.96
C ALA A 349 6.55 -17.48 13.24
N CYS A 350 6.96 -16.74 14.27
CA CYS A 350 6.23 -16.63 15.52
C CYS A 350 6.28 -15.18 16.02
N PRO A 351 5.12 -14.53 16.28
CA PRO A 351 5.04 -13.12 16.57
C PRO A 351 5.61 -12.76 17.95
N GLY A 352 5.90 -11.47 18.13
CA GLY A 352 6.45 -10.89 19.35
C GLY A 352 7.79 -10.20 19.09
N VAL A 353 8.36 -9.58 20.11
CA VAL A 353 9.65 -8.89 20.02
C VAL A 353 10.58 -9.42 21.11
N ALA A 354 11.78 -9.82 20.72
CA ALA A 354 12.80 -10.33 21.64
C ALA A 354 14.14 -9.63 21.38
N SER A 355 14.80 -9.16 22.43
CA SER A 355 16.14 -8.56 22.36
C SER A 355 17.15 -9.42 23.14
N GLY A 356 18.37 -9.52 22.62
CA GLY A 356 19.43 -10.23 23.31
C GLY A 356 20.70 -10.32 22.46
N LYS A 357 21.72 -10.97 23.02
CA LYS A 357 22.93 -11.29 22.28
C LYS A 357 22.71 -12.53 21.42
N ALA A 358 23.07 -12.44 20.16
CA ALA A 358 23.01 -13.53 19.20
C ALA A 358 24.10 -14.56 19.46
N TYR A 359 23.74 -15.84 19.41
CA TYR A 359 24.67 -16.96 19.52
C TYR A 359 24.39 -17.98 18.40
N ALA A 360 25.43 -18.31 17.63
CA ALA A 360 25.36 -19.32 16.57
C ALA A 360 25.51 -20.76 17.07
N ASP A 361 26.17 -20.94 18.22
CA ASP A 361 26.41 -22.21 18.89
C ASP A 361 25.43 -22.41 20.06
N VAL A 362 24.83 -23.61 20.13
CA VAL A 362 23.80 -23.94 21.14
C VAL A 362 24.41 -24.07 22.53
N ASP A 363 25.60 -24.64 22.67
CA ASP A 363 26.23 -24.82 23.98
C ASP A 363 26.67 -23.46 24.55
N GLU A 364 27.16 -22.56 23.71
CA GLU A 364 27.46 -21.18 24.12
C GLU A 364 26.21 -20.40 24.52
N ALA A 365 25.12 -20.54 23.75
CA ALA A 365 23.82 -19.95 24.08
C ALA A 365 23.34 -20.41 25.47
N LEU A 366 23.40 -21.71 25.75
CA LEU A 366 23.01 -22.27 27.06
C LEU A 366 23.89 -21.75 28.19
N ARG A 367 25.22 -21.72 28.01
CA ARG A 367 26.13 -21.14 29.02
C ARG A 367 25.87 -19.65 29.25
N ALA A 368 25.41 -18.91 28.24
CA ALA A 368 25.05 -17.51 28.38
C ALA A 368 23.75 -17.33 29.18
N VAL A 369 22.76 -18.20 28.95
CA VAL A 369 21.54 -18.25 29.76
C VAL A 369 21.86 -18.58 31.23
N ASP A 370 22.78 -19.49 31.50
CA ASP A 370 23.24 -19.80 32.87
C ASP A 370 23.87 -18.59 33.58
N ARG A 371 24.41 -17.62 32.82
CA ARG A 371 24.92 -16.35 33.34
C ARG A 371 23.83 -15.26 33.45
N GLY A 372 22.59 -15.56 33.10
CA GLY A 372 21.47 -14.64 33.11
C GLY A 372 21.43 -13.67 31.92
N GLU A 373 22.16 -13.95 30.84
CA GLU A 373 22.12 -13.13 29.63
C GLU A 373 20.82 -13.35 28.85
N GLN A 374 20.32 -12.30 28.19
CA GLN A 374 19.28 -12.46 27.17
C GLN A 374 19.93 -12.96 25.87
N VAL A 375 19.44 -14.07 25.35
CA VAL A 375 19.99 -14.84 24.25
C VAL A 375 19.00 -14.92 23.09
N ILE A 376 19.52 -14.64 21.89
CA ILE A 376 18.87 -14.94 20.63
C ILE A 376 19.64 -16.08 19.97
N LEU A 377 18.97 -17.19 19.68
CA LEU A 377 19.59 -18.32 19.00
C LEU A 377 19.55 -18.08 17.49
N VAL A 378 20.71 -18.07 16.83
CA VAL A 378 20.80 -17.90 15.39
C VAL A 378 21.38 -19.16 14.76
N ARG A 379 20.75 -19.72 13.73
CA ARG A 379 21.20 -20.98 13.09
C ARG A 379 21.12 -20.90 11.58
N ASP A 380 21.84 -21.76 10.88
CA ASP A 380 21.60 -21.99 9.45
C ASP A 380 20.22 -22.63 9.25
N HIS A 381 19.98 -23.74 9.96
CA HIS A 381 18.69 -24.41 10.14
C HIS A 381 18.66 -25.02 11.55
N THR A 382 17.49 -25.10 12.17
CA THR A 382 17.37 -25.83 13.44
C THR A 382 17.15 -27.31 13.20
N ARG A 383 17.68 -28.11 14.13
CA ARG A 383 17.54 -29.57 14.19
C ARG A 383 16.85 -29.98 15.49
N PRO A 384 16.33 -31.22 15.60
CA PRO A 384 15.75 -31.70 16.85
C PRO A 384 16.70 -31.64 18.06
N GLU A 385 18.01 -31.74 17.84
CA GLU A 385 19.05 -31.57 18.86
C GLU A 385 19.17 -30.14 19.41
N ASP A 386 18.70 -29.13 18.67
CA ASP A 386 18.80 -27.71 19.06
C ASP A 386 17.66 -27.27 20.01
N VAL A 387 16.70 -28.15 20.33
CA VAL A 387 15.48 -27.80 21.10
C VAL A 387 15.80 -27.24 22.49
N SER A 388 16.86 -27.73 23.14
CA SER A 388 17.31 -27.18 24.44
C SER A 388 17.71 -25.71 24.32
N GLY A 389 18.46 -25.35 23.27
CA GLY A 389 18.81 -23.96 22.97
C GLY A 389 17.60 -23.11 22.61
N MET A 390 16.67 -23.66 21.81
CA MET A 390 15.42 -22.98 21.43
C MET A 390 14.55 -22.68 22.65
N LEU A 391 14.46 -23.62 23.60
CA LEU A 391 13.73 -23.42 24.85
C LEU A 391 14.35 -22.32 25.72
N ALA A 392 15.68 -22.21 25.72
CA ALA A 392 16.41 -21.27 26.55
C ALA A 392 16.47 -19.83 25.97
N ALA A 393 16.44 -19.70 24.65
CA ALA A 393 16.48 -18.42 23.95
C ALA A 393 15.16 -17.64 24.04
N GLN A 394 15.23 -16.31 23.97
CA GLN A 394 14.05 -15.44 23.88
C GLN A 394 13.55 -15.30 22.45
N GLY A 395 14.43 -15.44 21.47
CA GLY A 395 14.10 -15.41 20.06
C GLY A 395 14.99 -16.32 19.22
N ILE A 396 14.50 -16.66 18.04
CA ILE A 396 15.14 -17.61 17.11
C ILE A 396 15.22 -16.97 15.73
N VAL A 397 16.40 -17.04 15.11
CA VAL A 397 16.64 -16.56 13.74
C VAL A 397 17.26 -17.69 12.92
N THR A 398 16.74 -17.97 11.72
CA THR A 398 17.37 -18.95 10.81
C THR A 398 17.66 -18.40 9.43
N GLU A 399 18.74 -18.88 8.81
CA GLU A 399 19.11 -18.56 7.43
C GLU A 399 18.13 -19.19 6.43
N VAL A 400 17.75 -20.45 6.67
CA VAL A 400 16.86 -21.22 5.83
C VAL A 400 15.62 -21.63 6.62
N GLY A 401 14.46 -21.63 5.97
CA GLY A 401 13.21 -22.11 6.55
C GLY A 401 12.01 -21.34 6.00
N GLY A 402 10.93 -22.07 5.72
CA GLY A 402 9.62 -21.49 5.40
C GLY A 402 8.64 -21.60 6.57
N ALA A 403 7.38 -21.27 6.32
CA ALA A 403 6.31 -21.24 7.32
C ALA A 403 6.10 -22.60 8.04
N SER A 404 6.47 -23.69 7.38
CA SER A 404 6.34 -25.08 7.87
C SER A 404 7.68 -25.71 8.28
N SER A 405 8.76 -24.94 8.33
CA SER A 405 10.07 -25.45 8.78
C SER A 405 10.05 -25.89 10.24
N HIS A 406 10.99 -26.77 10.62
CA HIS A 406 11.17 -27.21 11.99
C HIS A 406 11.27 -26.03 12.96
N ALA A 407 12.11 -25.03 12.65
CA ALA A 407 12.24 -23.79 13.42
C ALA A 407 10.88 -23.08 13.59
N ALA A 408 10.11 -22.91 12.51
CA ALA A 408 8.85 -22.19 12.57
C ALA A 408 7.78 -22.92 13.39
N VAL A 409 7.67 -24.25 13.23
CA VAL A 409 6.68 -25.07 13.95
C VAL A 409 7.01 -25.11 15.43
N VAL A 410 8.24 -25.44 15.80
CA VAL A 410 8.66 -25.57 17.20
C VAL A 410 8.62 -24.21 17.91
N SER A 411 9.04 -23.12 17.26
CA SER A 411 8.99 -21.79 17.89
C SER A 411 7.56 -21.37 18.25
N ARG A 412 6.56 -21.70 17.41
CA ARG A 412 5.15 -21.46 17.72
C ARG A 412 4.66 -22.31 18.89
N GLU A 413 5.04 -23.58 18.93
CA GLU A 413 4.69 -24.49 20.03
C GLU A 413 5.29 -24.02 21.36
N LEU A 414 6.51 -23.48 21.32
CA LEU A 414 7.22 -22.97 22.50
C LEU A 414 6.89 -21.52 22.86
N GLY A 415 6.16 -20.80 22.01
CA GLY A 415 5.90 -19.36 22.17
C GLY A 415 7.17 -18.51 22.13
N ARG A 416 8.16 -18.90 21.32
CA ARG A 416 9.42 -18.16 21.11
C ARG A 416 9.34 -17.33 19.85
N VAL A 417 9.66 -16.05 19.97
CA VAL A 417 9.68 -15.11 18.84
C VAL A 417 10.61 -15.65 17.76
N ALA A 418 10.17 -15.67 16.50
CA ALA A 418 10.98 -16.29 15.45
C ALA A 418 10.83 -15.64 14.08
N VAL A 419 11.98 -15.48 13.42
CA VAL A 419 12.11 -15.08 12.00
C VAL A 419 12.95 -16.12 11.28
N VAL A 420 12.42 -16.73 10.23
CA VAL A 420 13.08 -17.84 9.52
C VAL A 420 13.33 -17.49 8.06
N GLY A 421 14.33 -18.11 7.44
CA GLY A 421 14.59 -17.88 6.02
C GLY A 421 15.22 -16.51 5.73
N CYS A 422 16.10 -16.03 6.61
CA CYS A 422 16.74 -14.73 6.52
C CYS A 422 17.83 -14.63 5.45
N GLY A 423 18.19 -15.74 4.79
CA GLY A 423 19.25 -15.81 3.80
C GLY A 423 20.55 -16.40 4.36
N HIS A 424 21.34 -17.00 3.46
CA HIS A 424 22.58 -17.68 3.82
C HIS A 424 23.63 -16.69 4.33
N GLY A 425 24.40 -17.12 5.34
CA GLY A 425 25.45 -16.30 5.97
C GLY A 425 24.96 -15.35 7.08
N VAL A 426 23.64 -15.22 7.29
CA VAL A 426 23.08 -14.39 8.37
C VAL A 426 23.51 -14.90 9.74
N ALA A 427 23.62 -16.21 9.97
CA ALA A 427 24.01 -16.73 11.27
C ALA A 427 25.41 -16.29 11.67
N ALA A 428 26.36 -16.43 10.75
CA ALA A 428 27.73 -15.95 10.97
C ALA A 428 27.79 -14.42 11.10
N ALA A 429 26.96 -13.68 10.36
CA ALA A 429 26.95 -12.21 10.39
C ALA A 429 26.35 -11.63 11.68
N LEU A 430 25.43 -12.35 12.33
CA LEU A 430 24.77 -11.92 13.56
C LEU A 430 25.49 -12.38 14.82
N ASP A 431 26.26 -13.47 14.76
CA ASP A 431 26.91 -14.07 15.94
C ASP A 431 27.66 -13.05 16.81
N GLY A 432 27.39 -13.09 18.12
CA GLY A 432 27.97 -12.19 19.11
C GLY A 432 27.39 -10.77 19.16
N LYS A 433 26.55 -10.35 18.22
CA LYS A 433 25.91 -9.02 18.22
C LYS A 433 24.73 -8.94 19.16
N HIS A 434 24.44 -7.74 19.66
CA HIS A 434 23.16 -7.45 20.30
C HIS A 434 22.14 -7.13 19.22
N ILE A 435 21.03 -7.85 19.23
CA ILE A 435 19.99 -7.75 18.20
C ILE A 435 18.60 -7.78 18.81
N THR A 436 17.66 -7.23 18.06
CA THR A 436 16.22 -7.32 18.31
C THR A 436 15.56 -8.06 17.16
N VAL A 437 14.77 -9.09 17.49
CA VAL A 437 13.99 -9.89 16.56
C VAL A 437 12.53 -9.45 16.68
N ASP A 438 11.96 -8.95 15.58
CA ASP A 438 10.53 -8.68 15.45
C ASP A 438 9.88 -9.79 14.62
N GLY A 439 9.24 -10.72 15.32
CA GLY A 439 8.61 -11.89 14.73
C GLY A 439 7.27 -11.60 14.04
N ALA A 440 6.73 -10.38 14.16
CA ALA A 440 5.54 -9.95 13.42
C ALA A 440 5.93 -9.33 12.06
N GLU A 441 6.93 -8.46 12.06
CA GLU A 441 7.44 -7.80 10.83
C GLU A 441 8.42 -8.67 10.04
N GLY A 442 8.94 -9.75 10.66
CA GLY A 442 9.95 -10.60 10.04
C GLY A 442 11.32 -9.93 9.96
N GLU A 443 11.64 -9.04 10.89
CA GLU A 443 12.84 -8.21 10.87
C GLU A 443 13.81 -8.57 12.00
N VAL A 444 15.10 -8.46 11.71
CA VAL A 444 16.17 -8.53 12.71
C VAL A 444 16.97 -7.23 12.64
N ARG A 445 16.99 -6.48 13.74
CA ARG A 445 17.62 -5.15 13.82
C ARG A 445 18.73 -5.10 14.84
N GLU A 446 19.66 -4.18 14.65
CA GLU A 446 20.80 -3.99 15.55
C GLU A 446 20.39 -3.38 16.90
N GLY A 447 21.00 -3.86 17.98
CA GLY A 447 20.81 -3.36 19.34
C GLY A 447 19.69 -4.05 20.13
N ASN A 448 19.63 -3.73 21.42
CA ASN A 448 18.57 -4.16 22.32
C ASN A 448 17.49 -3.07 22.35
N LEU A 449 16.46 -3.20 21.53
CA LEU A 449 15.42 -2.19 21.39
C LEU A 449 14.34 -2.40 22.47
N SER A 450 13.95 -1.30 23.10
CA SER A 450 12.95 -1.32 24.17
C SER A 450 11.54 -1.13 23.60
N LEU A 451 10.60 -1.94 24.07
CA LEU A 451 9.19 -1.72 23.80
C LEU A 451 8.72 -0.47 24.53
N SER A 452 7.87 0.31 23.88
CA SER A 452 7.20 1.45 24.49
C SER A 452 5.74 1.48 24.06
N ALA A 453 4.93 2.13 24.89
CA ALA A 453 3.52 2.37 24.63
C ALA A 453 3.27 3.87 24.71
N TRP A 454 2.26 4.33 23.99
CA TRP A 454 1.73 5.67 24.20
C TRP A 454 0.89 5.69 25.47
N SER A 455 0.73 6.87 26.03
CA SER A 455 -0.06 7.12 27.25
C SER A 455 -1.06 8.25 26.96
N GLU A 456 -2.31 8.07 27.39
CA GLU A 456 -3.31 9.15 27.33
C GLU A 456 -2.91 10.36 28.20
N ASP A 457 -2.06 10.15 29.20
CA ASP A 457 -1.62 11.17 30.15
C ASP A 457 -0.34 11.88 29.73
N ASP A 458 0.61 11.18 29.12
CA ASP A 458 1.96 11.72 28.87
C ASP A 458 2.22 12.03 27.39
N THR A 459 1.67 11.23 26.48
CA THR A 459 1.90 11.41 25.03
C THR A 459 1.14 12.64 24.53
N PRO A 460 1.84 13.67 23.98
CA PRO A 460 1.21 14.92 23.56
C PRO A 460 0.01 14.73 22.60
N GLU A 461 0.15 13.81 21.65
CA GLU A 461 -0.86 13.53 20.64
C GLU A 461 -2.14 12.94 21.23
N LEU A 462 -2.04 11.97 22.16
CA LEU A 462 -3.23 11.40 22.80
C LEU A 462 -3.88 12.38 23.77
N ARG A 463 -3.08 13.21 24.47
CA ARG A 463 -3.62 14.29 25.30
C ARG A 463 -4.44 15.28 24.48
N GLU A 464 -3.90 15.73 23.35
CA GLU A 464 -4.62 16.66 22.47
C GLU A 464 -5.91 16.02 21.93
N LEU A 465 -5.86 14.77 21.48
CA LEU A 465 -7.06 14.05 21.05
C LEU A 465 -8.08 13.90 22.17
N ALA A 466 -7.65 13.59 23.39
CA ALA A 466 -8.53 13.50 24.56
C ALA A 466 -9.17 14.85 24.90
N ASP A 467 -8.42 15.95 24.78
CA ASP A 467 -8.95 17.31 24.98
C ASP A 467 -9.99 17.67 23.91
N ILE A 468 -9.75 17.31 22.64
CA ILE A 468 -10.71 17.48 21.55
C ILE A 468 -11.97 16.63 21.82
N ALA A 469 -11.79 15.35 22.13
CA ALA A 469 -12.88 14.41 22.39
C ALA A 469 -13.74 14.84 23.58
N ARG A 470 -13.13 15.33 24.68
CA ARG A 470 -13.87 15.82 25.86
C ARG A 470 -14.77 17.01 25.55
N ARG A 471 -14.45 17.83 24.53
CA ARG A 471 -15.28 18.98 24.14
C ARG A 471 -16.52 18.61 23.34
N ILE A 472 -16.45 17.56 22.52
CA ILE A 472 -17.50 17.26 21.52
C ILE A 472 -18.18 15.91 21.71
N SER A 473 -17.62 15.00 22.52
CA SER A 473 -18.22 13.69 22.74
C SER A 473 -19.52 13.80 23.54
N PRO A 474 -20.59 13.07 23.14
CA PRO A 474 -21.85 13.03 23.89
C PRO A 474 -21.73 12.31 25.24
N LEU A 475 -20.66 11.53 25.44
CA LEU A 475 -20.32 10.87 26.70
C LEU A 475 -18.87 11.20 27.05
N ARG A 476 -18.67 12.10 28.01
CA ARG A 476 -17.33 12.47 28.47
C ARG A 476 -16.79 11.39 29.39
N ALA A 477 -15.58 10.93 29.14
CA ALA A 477 -14.93 9.96 29.99
C ALA A 477 -13.73 10.58 30.71
N HIS A 478 -13.53 10.15 31.95
CA HIS A 478 -12.49 10.64 32.85
C HIS A 478 -11.69 9.46 33.42
N ALA A 479 -10.40 9.63 33.67
CA ALA A 479 -9.56 8.57 34.25
C ALA A 479 -9.93 8.27 35.72
N ALA A 480 -10.39 9.30 36.44
CA ALA A 480 -10.82 9.22 37.84
C ALA A 480 -11.92 10.26 38.13
N GLY A 481 -12.66 10.07 39.22
CA GLY A 481 -13.72 10.98 39.68
C GLY A 481 -14.90 10.24 40.28
N ASP A 482 -15.98 10.98 40.58
CA ASP A 482 -17.19 10.47 41.24
C ASP A 482 -18.32 10.10 40.26
N HIS A 483 -17.99 9.86 38.99
CA HIS A 483 -18.94 9.46 37.95
C HIS A 483 -19.14 7.94 37.89
N VAL A 484 -20.17 7.49 37.18
CA VAL A 484 -20.42 6.06 36.96
C VAL A 484 -19.21 5.44 36.28
N ARG A 485 -18.67 4.38 36.89
CA ARG A 485 -17.51 3.65 36.33
C ARG A 485 -17.99 2.67 35.26
N LEU A 486 -17.32 2.68 34.12
CA LEU A 486 -17.43 1.63 33.12
C LEU A 486 -16.33 0.60 33.35
N ASP A 487 -16.73 -0.67 33.45
CA ASP A 487 -15.80 -1.78 33.66
C ASP A 487 -14.99 -2.11 32.40
N ASP A 488 -15.55 -1.80 31.22
CA ASP A 488 -14.89 -1.93 29.92
C ASP A 488 -15.27 -0.79 28.97
N SER A 489 -14.50 -0.66 27.88
CA SER A 489 -14.71 0.33 26.82
C SER A 489 -15.40 -0.26 25.59
N SER A 490 -16.15 -1.36 25.73
CA SER A 490 -16.85 -1.99 24.62
C SER A 490 -17.98 -1.11 24.11
N GLU A 491 -18.32 -1.28 22.83
CA GLU A 491 -19.45 -0.58 22.23
C GLU A 491 -20.77 -0.81 23.00
N ALA A 492 -20.97 -2.02 23.55
CA ALA A 492 -22.15 -2.35 24.33
C ALA A 492 -22.21 -1.55 25.65
N ALA A 493 -21.11 -1.47 26.38
CA ALA A 493 -21.01 -0.70 27.63
C ALA A 493 -21.23 0.79 27.38
N VAL A 494 -20.58 1.34 26.34
CA VAL A 494 -20.73 2.76 25.96
C VAL A 494 -22.16 3.07 25.53
N ARG A 495 -22.78 2.18 24.74
CA ARG A 495 -24.19 2.31 24.32
C ARG A 495 -25.15 2.26 25.50
N ALA A 496 -24.91 1.37 26.46
CA ALA A 496 -25.72 1.28 27.68
C ALA A 496 -25.63 2.57 28.52
N ALA A 497 -24.42 3.16 28.64
CA ALA A 497 -24.22 4.43 29.34
C ALA A 497 -24.97 5.59 28.66
N LEU A 498 -24.86 5.71 27.34
CA LEU A 498 -25.60 6.68 26.53
C LEU A 498 -27.12 6.52 26.69
N ASN A 499 -27.63 5.30 26.58
CA ASN A 499 -29.06 5.01 26.71
C ASN A 499 -29.60 5.28 28.12
N SER A 500 -28.73 5.25 29.13
CA SER A 500 -29.07 5.57 30.52
C SER A 500 -29.01 7.08 30.81
N GLY A 501 -28.74 7.92 29.81
CA GLY A 501 -28.67 9.37 29.95
C GLY A 501 -27.42 9.88 30.67
N GLN A 502 -26.35 9.08 30.76
CA GLN A 502 -25.10 9.51 31.36
C GLN A 502 -24.39 10.51 30.44
N ALA A 503 -23.94 11.64 31.01
CA ALA A 503 -23.11 12.62 30.30
C ALA A 503 -21.62 12.47 30.63
N ASP A 504 -21.30 11.86 31.78
CA ASP A 504 -19.95 11.69 32.30
C ASP A 504 -19.76 10.29 32.92
N VAL A 505 -18.63 9.66 32.64
CA VAL A 505 -18.25 8.33 33.17
C VAL A 505 -16.78 8.29 33.57
N VAL A 506 -16.42 7.35 34.43
CA VAL A 506 -15.02 7.00 34.73
C VAL A 506 -14.63 5.75 33.94
N SER A 507 -13.48 5.77 33.27
CA SER A 507 -12.93 4.61 32.56
C SER A 507 -11.41 4.57 32.65
N ALA A 508 -10.84 3.36 32.56
CA ALA A 508 -9.39 3.18 32.42
C ALA A 508 -8.86 3.62 31.05
N THR A 509 -9.72 3.75 30.04
CA THR A 509 -9.39 4.21 28.69
C THR A 509 -10.35 5.32 28.22
N PRO A 510 -10.28 6.52 28.82
CA PRO A 510 -11.21 7.60 28.55
C PRO A 510 -11.36 7.95 27.07
N LEU A 511 -10.25 8.06 26.33
CA LEU A 511 -10.28 8.42 24.91
C LEU A 511 -11.01 7.38 24.07
N ILE A 512 -10.79 6.09 24.34
CA ILE A 512 -11.48 4.98 23.64
C ILE A 512 -12.99 5.08 23.84
N VAL A 513 -13.44 5.32 25.08
CA VAL A 513 -14.88 5.51 25.39
C VAL A 513 -15.46 6.68 24.61
N MET A 514 -14.79 7.84 24.62
CA MET A 514 -15.29 9.04 23.94
C MET A 514 -15.36 8.90 22.42
N LEU A 515 -14.35 8.26 21.80
CA LEU A 515 -14.34 7.96 20.37
C LEU A 515 -15.44 6.97 20.00
N THR A 516 -15.68 5.97 20.84
CA THR A 516 -16.75 4.98 20.64
C THR A 516 -18.12 5.65 20.74
N ALA A 517 -18.32 6.53 21.71
CA ALA A 517 -19.57 7.27 21.89
C ALA A 517 -19.89 8.16 20.67
N LEU A 518 -18.89 8.89 20.15
CA LEU A 518 -19.03 9.69 18.93
C LEU A 518 -19.51 8.82 17.75
N ARG A 519 -18.85 7.68 17.51
CA ARG A 519 -19.21 6.77 16.41
C ARG A 519 -20.63 6.21 16.53
N LEU A 520 -21.04 5.83 17.74
CA LEU A 520 -22.39 5.35 18.02
C LEU A 520 -23.46 6.39 17.71
N THR A 521 -23.17 7.66 17.97
CA THR A 521 -24.11 8.76 17.69
C THR A 521 -24.12 9.21 16.24
N THR A 522 -23.01 9.07 15.50
CA THR A 522 -22.96 9.40 14.07
C THR A 522 -23.47 8.26 13.19
N GLY A 523 -23.36 7.00 13.62
CA GLY A 523 -23.79 5.82 12.87
C GLY A 523 -25.30 5.55 12.87
N SER A 524 -26.10 6.36 13.55
CA SER A 524 -27.57 6.28 13.50
C SER A 524 -28.18 7.13 12.36
N ALA A 525 -27.34 7.84 11.59
CA ALA A 525 -27.72 8.64 10.44
C ALA A 525 -26.87 8.28 9.21
N SER A 526 -27.07 7.07 8.67
CA SER A 526 -26.65 6.70 7.31
C SER A 526 -27.63 5.73 6.70
#